data_AF-A0A0U9HID0-F1
#
_entry.id   AF-A0A0U9HID0-F1
#
_cell.length_a   1.000
_cell.length_b   1.000
_cell.length_c   1.000
_cell.angle_alpha   90.00
_cell.angle_beta   90.00
_cell.angle_gamma   90.00
#
_symmetry.space_group_name_H-M   'P 1'
#
loop_
_entity.id
_entity.type
_entity.pdbx_description
1 polymer ?
#
loop_
_entity_poly.entity_id
_entity_poly.type
_entity_poly.pdbx_seq_one_letter_code
_entity_poly.pdbx_strand_id
1 'polypeptide(L)'
;MAVGSLVAQRCAGTLCAPSQSLHSAGLRSSAECVAPALRLAALRSERCRGRKSVVSMGLTKDGPSVAIAGVTGAVGQEFLQVLTDRNFPYSSLKLLASKRSAGKEQEFEGKKYIIEELTEESFKGIDIALFSAGGSISKKYGPGAADGGTIVVDNSSAFRMAEGVPLVVPEVNADAVKGWKAGSGKGGIIANPNCSTIIMLVPVTPLHKAGKVKRIVVSTYQAASGAGAAAMAELELQTREVLDGKPPTTEIFSQQYAFNLFSHNAPITENGYNEEEMKMVKETRKIWGDKDVQVTATCIRVPIMRAHAESINIEFESPVSEEQAKELLSKAPGVMLIDDRSANRFPTPLDVSFKDDVAVGRIRRDISRSDDRGLDLFVCGDQIRKGAALNAVQIAELLL
;
A
#
# COMPACT_ATOMS: atom_id res chain seq x y z
N MET A 1 13.11 -60.88 -17.20
CA MET A 1 14.06 -61.93 -16.79
C MET A 1 15.47 -61.41 -17.04
N ALA A 2 16.36 -61.59 -16.04
CA ALA A 2 17.83 -61.57 -16.05
C ALA A 2 18.54 -60.47 -16.87
N VAL A 3 19.20 -59.46 -16.27
CA VAL A 3 20.49 -59.49 -15.53
C VAL A 3 21.70 -59.79 -16.42
N GLY A 4 22.69 -58.88 -16.39
CA GLY A 4 24.12 -59.15 -16.61
C GLY A 4 24.76 -58.24 -17.68
N SER A 5 25.62 -57.25 -17.36
CA SER A 5 27.03 -57.38 -16.90
C SER A 5 27.94 -57.88 -18.05
N LEU A 6 29.13 -57.36 -18.39
CA LEU A 6 30.03 -56.30 -17.92
C LEU A 6 31.12 -56.16 -19.04
N VAL A 7 31.80 -55.00 -19.10
CA VAL A 7 33.26 -54.81 -19.34
C VAL A 7 33.90 -55.08 -20.73
N ALA A 8 34.25 -53.94 -21.37
CA ALA A 8 35.55 -53.45 -21.86
C ALA A 8 36.69 -54.40 -22.31
N GLN A 9 37.29 -54.05 -23.47
CA GLN A 9 38.73 -54.05 -23.78
C GLN A 9 38.96 -53.40 -25.16
N ARG A 10 39.66 -52.25 -25.26
CA ARG A 10 41.11 -52.02 -25.46
C ARG A 10 41.51 -51.72 -26.92
N CYS A 11 42.08 -50.51 -27.05
CA CYS A 11 43.05 -49.92 -27.98
C CYS A 11 43.72 -50.77 -29.08
N ALA A 12 43.86 -50.20 -30.29
CA ALA A 12 45.10 -49.60 -30.84
C ALA A 12 45.11 -49.59 -32.38
N GLY A 13 45.60 -48.51 -33.02
CA GLY A 13 45.98 -48.54 -34.45
C GLY A 13 45.84 -47.23 -35.21
N THR A 14 46.89 -46.43 -35.21
CA THR A 14 47.06 -45.10 -35.82
C THR A 14 47.33 -45.16 -37.34
N LEU A 15 46.96 -44.11 -38.12
CA LEU A 15 47.76 -43.55 -39.23
C LEU A 15 47.24 -42.16 -39.71
N CYS A 16 48.06 -41.14 -39.40
CA CYS A 16 48.45 -39.90 -40.11
C CYS A 16 47.47 -38.93 -40.85
N ALA A 17 47.27 -37.74 -40.22
CA ALA A 17 47.66 -36.35 -40.59
C ALA A 17 47.10 -35.65 -41.88
N PRO A 18 47.18 -34.29 -42.05
CA PRO A 18 47.70 -33.23 -41.16
C PRO A 18 46.80 -31.96 -41.01
N SER A 19 47.07 -31.08 -40.03
CA SER A 19 47.53 -29.69 -40.27
C SER A 19 47.48 -28.76 -39.04
N GLN A 20 48.65 -28.15 -38.81
CA GLN A 20 48.94 -26.84 -38.22
C GLN A 20 48.80 -26.58 -36.72
N SER A 21 49.81 -25.88 -36.23
CA SER A 21 50.26 -25.75 -34.85
C SER A 21 50.66 -24.31 -34.56
N LEU A 22 50.82 -24.04 -33.26
CA LEU A 22 51.57 -22.94 -32.62
C LEU A 22 50.77 -21.63 -32.41
N HIS A 23 50.80 -20.93 -31.27
CA HIS A 23 51.76 -20.91 -30.17
C HIS A 23 51.11 -20.36 -28.88
N SER A 24 51.64 -20.80 -27.75
CA SER A 24 51.48 -20.26 -26.40
C SER A 24 52.56 -19.22 -26.06
N ALA A 25 52.18 -18.17 -25.32
CA ALA A 25 53.00 -17.32 -24.44
C ALA A 25 52.01 -16.34 -23.76
N GLY A 26 52.09 -15.91 -22.50
CA GLY A 26 53.03 -16.03 -21.40
C GLY A 26 52.54 -15.04 -20.33
N LEU A 27 52.66 -15.38 -19.05
CA LEU A 27 52.31 -14.50 -17.93
C LEU A 27 53.21 -13.25 -17.91
N ARG A 28 52.64 -12.08 -17.59
CA ARG A 28 53.26 -11.03 -16.75
C ARG A 28 52.21 -10.08 -16.15
N SER A 29 52.51 -9.73 -14.90
CA SER A 29 51.80 -8.89 -13.93
C SER A 29 51.78 -7.40 -14.31
N SER A 30 50.68 -6.71 -13.99
CA SER A 30 50.70 -5.42 -13.28
C SER A 30 49.29 -5.00 -12.88
N ALA A 31 49.17 -4.61 -11.62
CA ALA A 31 47.99 -4.01 -11.01
C ALA A 31 47.54 -2.75 -11.76
N GLU A 32 46.23 -2.64 -12.00
CA GLU A 32 45.41 -1.40 -11.99
C GLU A 32 44.03 -1.71 -12.59
N CYS A 33 43.00 -1.72 -11.73
CA CYS A 33 41.63 -1.26 -12.02
C CYS A 33 40.72 -1.68 -10.87
N VAL A 34 40.96 -1.08 -9.70
CA VAL A 34 39.96 -1.00 -8.63
C VAL A 34 39.20 0.32 -8.83
N ALA A 35 37.86 0.24 -8.78
CA ALA A 35 36.84 1.31 -8.76
C ALA A 35 36.43 1.93 -10.12
N PRO A 36 35.10 1.90 -10.40
CA PRO A 36 34.34 3.13 -10.22
C PRO A 36 32.96 2.87 -9.57
N ALA A 37 32.93 2.66 -8.25
CA ALA A 37 31.68 2.68 -7.47
C ALA A 37 31.56 3.91 -6.53
N LEU A 38 32.60 4.73 -6.43
CA LEU A 38 32.65 5.87 -5.50
C LEU A 38 32.31 7.25 -6.12
N ARG A 39 31.94 7.33 -7.40
CA ARG A 39 31.66 8.61 -8.07
C ARG A 39 30.19 9.03 -8.12
N LEU A 40 29.25 8.20 -7.63
CA LEU A 40 27.83 8.59 -7.54
C LEU A 40 27.46 9.31 -6.22
N ALA A 41 28.31 9.24 -5.19
CA ALA A 41 28.05 9.86 -3.89
C ALA A 41 28.45 11.35 -3.84
N ALA A 42 29.33 11.82 -4.72
CA ALA A 42 29.89 13.18 -4.69
C ALA A 42 29.12 14.22 -5.54
N LEU A 43 28.09 13.82 -6.30
CA LEU A 43 27.25 14.75 -7.07
C LEU A 43 25.96 15.15 -6.35
N ARG A 44 25.77 14.71 -5.10
CA ARG A 44 24.60 15.06 -4.26
C ARG A 44 24.81 16.27 -3.35
N SER A 45 26.00 16.88 -3.29
CA SER A 45 26.31 17.93 -2.31
C SER A 45 26.36 19.38 -2.83
N GLU A 46 26.16 19.64 -4.14
CA GLU A 46 26.35 21.01 -4.69
C GLU A 46 25.12 21.67 -5.34
N ARG A 47 23.90 21.12 -5.17
CA ARG A 47 22.66 21.80 -5.62
C ARG A 47 21.66 22.18 -4.53
N CYS A 48 22.02 22.04 -3.26
CA CYS A 48 21.20 22.51 -2.14
C CYS A 48 21.80 23.77 -1.51
N ARG A 49 21.94 24.84 -2.29
CA ARG A 49 22.11 26.20 -1.74
C ARG A 49 21.05 27.10 -2.35
N GLY A 50 20.10 27.53 -1.51
CA GLY A 50 19.22 28.65 -1.84
C GLY A 50 17.79 28.32 -2.27
N ARG A 51 17.07 27.48 -1.54
CA ARG A 51 15.62 27.72 -1.35
C ARG A 51 15.40 27.99 0.13
N LYS A 52 14.99 29.20 0.47
CA LYS A 52 14.38 29.45 1.77
C LYS A 52 13.20 28.48 1.85
N SER A 53 13.28 27.46 2.71
CA SER A 53 12.11 26.65 3.03
C SER A 53 11.14 27.59 3.74
N VAL A 54 10.15 28.07 3.01
CA VAL A 54 8.96 28.59 3.68
C VAL A 54 8.37 27.37 4.35
N VAL A 55 8.60 27.23 5.67
CA VAL A 55 7.87 26.26 6.48
C VAL A 55 6.44 26.75 6.44
N SER A 56 5.67 26.20 5.51
CA SER A 56 4.22 26.31 5.54
C SER A 56 3.78 25.59 6.80
N MET A 57 3.20 26.32 7.75
CA MET A 57 2.67 25.75 8.98
C MET A 57 1.17 25.55 8.76
N GLY A 58 0.67 24.32 8.92
CA GLY A 58 -0.77 24.02 8.89
C GLY A 58 -1.53 24.67 10.05
N LEU A 59 -0.80 25.15 11.06
CA LEU A 59 -1.39 25.83 12.21
C LEU A 59 -2.08 27.15 11.82
N THR A 60 -3.40 27.17 11.88
CA THR A 60 -4.26 28.32 11.58
C THR A 60 -5.29 28.52 12.68
N LYS A 61 -5.63 29.77 13.03
CA LYS A 61 -6.58 30.04 14.12
C LYS A 61 -7.99 29.52 13.83
N ASP A 62 -8.37 29.49 12.56
CA ASP A 62 -9.71 29.12 12.10
C ASP A 62 -9.79 27.64 11.66
N GLY A 63 -8.70 26.87 11.79
CA GLY A 63 -8.69 25.43 11.50
C GLY A 63 -9.33 24.58 12.60
N PRO A 64 -9.74 23.34 12.30
CA PRO A 64 -10.29 22.42 13.30
C PRO A 64 -9.25 22.05 14.38
N SER A 65 -9.71 21.71 15.57
CA SER A 65 -8.90 20.97 16.55
C SER A 65 -8.81 19.50 16.13
N VAL A 66 -7.58 18.99 16.03
CA VAL A 66 -7.31 17.65 15.50
C VAL A 66 -6.72 16.74 16.57
N ALA A 67 -7.15 15.48 16.62
CA ALA A 67 -6.48 14.43 17.39
C ALA A 67 -6.02 13.27 16.51
N ILE A 68 -4.87 12.68 16.84
CA ILE A 68 -4.38 11.44 16.20
C ILE A 68 -4.34 10.34 17.25
N ALA A 69 -5.22 9.36 17.13
CA ALA A 69 -5.24 8.17 17.99
C ALA A 69 -4.39 7.05 17.40
N GLY A 70 -3.32 6.68 18.10
CA GLY A 70 -2.33 5.72 17.62
C GLY A 70 -1.12 6.37 16.93
N VAL A 71 -0.75 7.58 17.34
CA VAL A 71 0.34 8.38 16.71
C VAL A 71 1.68 7.63 16.60
N THR A 72 1.98 6.71 17.52
CA THR A 72 3.24 5.96 17.52
C THR A 72 3.28 4.77 16.56
N GLY A 73 2.14 4.42 15.93
CA GLY A 73 2.08 3.40 14.89
C GLY A 73 2.57 3.93 13.54
N ALA A 74 2.82 3.03 12.58
CA ALA A 74 3.32 3.38 11.26
C ALA A 74 2.38 4.36 10.52
N VAL A 75 1.08 4.11 10.51
CA VAL A 75 0.07 5.02 9.93
C VAL A 75 -0.08 6.30 10.75
N GLY A 76 0.05 6.23 12.08
CA GLY A 76 0.01 7.40 12.96
C GLY A 76 1.12 8.41 12.66
N GLN A 77 2.32 7.91 12.39
CA GLN A 77 3.45 8.74 11.94
C GLN A 77 3.22 9.27 10.51
N GLU A 78 2.66 8.45 9.61
CA GLU A 78 2.33 8.89 8.26
C GLU A 78 1.22 9.97 8.26
N PHE A 79 0.28 9.97 9.21
CA PHE A 79 -0.66 11.08 9.36
C PHE A 79 0.05 12.41 9.56
N LEU A 80 1.05 12.49 10.44
CA LEU A 80 1.82 13.72 10.64
C LEU A 80 2.47 14.17 9.32
N GLN A 81 3.11 13.25 8.60
CA GLN A 81 3.74 13.58 7.32
C GLN A 81 2.71 14.10 6.30
N VAL A 82 1.58 13.41 6.15
CA VAL A 82 0.53 13.81 5.20
C VAL A 82 -0.11 15.15 5.57
N LEU A 83 -0.37 15.41 6.87
CA LEU A 83 -0.89 16.70 7.32
C LEU A 83 0.05 17.84 6.90
N THR A 84 1.37 17.63 7.03
CA THR A 84 2.39 18.60 6.59
C THR A 84 2.38 18.75 5.07
N ASP A 85 2.47 17.64 4.33
CA ASP A 85 2.58 17.64 2.87
C ASP A 85 1.37 18.30 2.20
N ARG A 86 0.20 18.20 2.83
CA ARG A 86 -1.06 18.75 2.33
C ARG A 86 -1.40 20.12 2.89
N ASN A 87 -0.56 20.66 3.79
CA ASN A 87 -0.83 21.90 4.52
C ASN A 87 -2.23 21.87 5.17
N PHE A 88 -2.58 20.74 5.78
CA PHE A 88 -3.89 20.56 6.38
C PHE A 88 -4.09 21.60 7.50
N PRO A 89 -5.15 22.42 7.46
CA PRO A 89 -5.36 23.45 8.45
C PRO A 89 -5.76 22.84 9.80
N TYR A 90 -5.13 23.26 10.88
CA TYR A 90 -5.55 22.88 12.24
C TYR A 90 -5.29 24.01 13.24
N SER A 91 -6.12 24.16 14.27
CA SER A 91 -5.91 25.15 15.35
C SER A 91 -5.20 24.57 16.57
N SER A 92 -5.36 23.27 16.80
CA SER A 92 -4.68 22.52 17.85
C SER A 92 -4.51 21.06 17.41
N LEU A 93 -3.50 20.39 17.96
CA LEU A 93 -3.17 19.00 17.65
C LEU A 93 -2.92 18.23 18.94
N LYS A 94 -3.68 17.15 19.15
CA LYS A 94 -3.49 16.20 20.25
C LYS A 94 -2.94 14.89 19.72
N LEU A 95 -1.84 14.42 20.31
CA LEU A 95 -1.18 13.18 19.93
C LEU A 95 -1.47 12.11 20.98
N LEU A 96 -2.25 11.09 20.59
CA LEU A 96 -2.77 10.09 21.51
C LEU A 96 -2.16 8.72 21.23
N ALA A 97 -1.76 8.01 22.28
CA ALA A 97 -1.26 6.64 22.19
C ALA A 97 -1.61 5.83 23.44
N SER A 98 -1.14 4.58 23.51
CA SER A 98 -1.28 3.78 24.71
C SER A 98 -0.50 4.36 25.88
N LYS A 99 -0.86 3.98 27.11
CA LYS A 99 -0.16 4.33 28.36
C LYS A 99 1.35 4.16 28.29
N ARG A 100 1.84 3.11 27.61
CA ARG A 100 3.28 2.83 27.41
C ARG A 100 4.01 3.94 26.65
N SER A 101 3.30 4.68 25.82
CA SER A 101 3.87 5.73 24.97
C SER A 101 3.60 7.14 25.50
N ALA A 102 2.73 7.28 26.50
CA ALA A 102 2.42 8.57 27.10
C ALA A 102 3.67 9.20 27.75
N GLY A 103 3.79 10.53 27.66
CA GLY A 103 4.91 11.29 28.18
C GLY A 103 6.12 11.40 27.24
N LYS A 104 6.14 10.65 26.13
CA LYS A 104 7.19 10.81 25.10
C LYS A 104 6.99 12.11 24.33
N GLU A 105 8.08 12.75 23.92
CA GLU A 105 8.05 13.92 23.03
C GLU A 105 7.94 13.49 21.56
N GLN A 106 7.13 14.22 20.80
CA GLN A 106 7.06 14.16 19.34
C GLN A 106 7.24 15.58 18.80
N GLU A 107 8.18 15.77 17.88
CA GLU A 107 8.31 17.02 17.14
C GLU A 107 7.40 16.98 15.91
N PHE A 108 6.68 18.08 15.67
CA PHE A 108 5.81 18.27 14.52
C PHE A 108 5.76 19.75 14.15
N GLU A 109 6.03 20.07 12.87
CA GLU A 109 6.10 21.45 12.36
C GLU A 109 6.90 22.43 13.24
N GLY A 110 8.05 21.99 13.76
CA GLY A 110 8.93 22.79 14.61
C GLY A 110 8.40 23.04 16.04
N LYS A 111 7.32 22.36 16.44
CA LYS A 111 6.79 22.38 17.81
C LYS A 111 6.95 21.02 18.47
N LYS A 112 7.16 21.05 19.78
CA LYS A 112 7.18 19.84 20.61
C LYS A 112 5.80 19.57 21.17
N TYR A 113 5.33 18.34 20.98
CA TYR A 113 4.10 17.81 21.54
C TYR A 113 4.44 16.68 22.52
N ILE A 114 3.72 16.62 23.64
CA ILE A 114 3.77 15.48 24.55
C ILE A 114 2.69 14.49 24.13
N ILE A 115 3.06 13.24 23.93
CA ILE A 115 2.11 12.18 23.64
C ILE A 115 1.27 11.93 24.89
N GLU A 116 -0.04 12.05 24.77
CA GLU A 116 -1.02 11.81 25.84
C GLU A 116 -1.53 10.36 25.80
N GLU A 117 -1.95 9.85 26.96
CA GLU A 117 -2.62 8.56 27.04
C GLU A 117 -4.04 8.67 26.46
N LEU A 118 -4.39 7.73 25.58
CA LEU A 118 -5.73 7.61 25.02
C LEU A 118 -6.74 7.15 26.09
N THR A 119 -7.65 8.06 26.42
CA THR A 119 -8.72 7.91 27.42
C THR A 119 -10.07 8.36 26.84
N GLU A 120 -11.16 8.08 27.53
CA GLU A 120 -12.53 8.49 27.12
C GLU A 120 -12.66 10.02 27.04
N GLU A 121 -11.88 10.74 27.84
CA GLU A 121 -11.87 12.20 27.93
C GLU A 121 -10.99 12.86 26.86
N SER A 122 -10.25 12.08 26.08
CA SER A 122 -9.23 12.59 25.16
C SER A 122 -9.78 13.46 24.03
N PHE A 123 -11.06 13.29 23.69
CA PHE A 123 -11.70 13.92 22.53
C PHE A 123 -12.57 15.14 22.88
N LYS A 124 -12.57 15.56 24.16
CA LYS A 124 -13.28 16.79 24.56
C LYS A 124 -12.73 18.01 23.81
N GLY A 125 -13.61 18.70 23.09
CA GLY A 125 -13.26 19.88 22.29
C GLY A 125 -12.43 19.57 21.04
N ILE A 126 -12.39 18.32 20.60
CA ILE A 126 -11.76 17.90 19.34
C ILE A 126 -12.81 17.87 18.24
N ASP A 127 -12.55 18.59 17.14
CA ASP A 127 -13.44 18.63 15.98
C ASP A 127 -13.26 17.39 15.11
N ILE A 128 -12.00 17.01 14.82
CA ILE A 128 -11.67 15.87 13.95
C ILE A 128 -10.67 14.95 14.65
N ALA A 129 -10.94 13.64 14.65
CA ALA A 129 -9.99 12.65 15.14
C ALA A 129 -9.65 11.58 14.10
N LEU A 130 -8.37 11.45 13.80
CA LEU A 130 -7.81 10.43 12.91
C LEU A 130 -7.43 9.20 13.73
N PHE A 131 -8.16 8.10 13.55
CA PHE A 131 -7.98 6.87 14.32
C PHE A 131 -7.16 5.86 13.54
N SER A 132 -6.04 5.42 14.10
CA SER A 132 -5.25 4.28 13.61
C SER A 132 -4.62 3.47 14.76
N ALA A 133 -5.42 3.15 15.78
CA ALA A 133 -5.02 2.38 16.95
C ALA A 133 -5.55 0.93 16.98
N GLY A 134 -6.18 0.48 15.89
CA GLY A 134 -6.73 -0.87 15.75
C GLY A 134 -8.20 -0.98 16.16
N GLY A 135 -8.87 -2.03 15.67
CA GLY A 135 -10.34 -2.12 15.73
C GLY A 135 -10.94 -2.24 17.13
N SER A 136 -10.24 -2.86 18.08
CA SER A 136 -10.70 -2.93 19.48
C SER A 136 -10.70 -1.55 20.15
N ILE A 137 -9.65 -0.76 19.90
CA ILE A 137 -9.53 0.61 20.39
C ILE A 137 -10.57 1.51 19.72
N SER A 138 -10.76 1.39 18.41
CA SER A 138 -11.80 2.14 17.69
C SER A 138 -13.19 1.83 18.23
N LYS A 139 -13.52 0.56 18.52
CA LYS A 139 -14.80 0.19 19.16
C LYS A 139 -14.98 0.76 20.55
N LYS A 140 -13.89 0.85 21.33
CA LYS A 140 -13.93 1.36 22.70
C LYS A 140 -14.13 2.87 22.75
N TYR A 141 -13.37 3.63 21.95
CA TYR A 141 -13.31 5.09 22.09
C TYR A 141 -14.05 5.86 20.98
N GLY A 142 -14.23 5.26 19.80
CA GLY A 142 -14.86 5.91 18.65
C GLY A 142 -16.29 6.39 18.92
N PRO A 143 -17.19 5.56 19.48
CA PRO A 143 -18.56 5.98 19.76
C PRO A 143 -18.63 7.13 20.77
N GLY A 144 -17.87 7.04 21.87
CA GLY A 144 -17.84 8.11 22.88
C GLY A 144 -17.28 9.42 22.35
N ALA A 145 -16.27 9.38 21.48
CA ALA A 145 -15.76 10.56 20.79
C ALA A 145 -16.83 11.18 19.88
N ALA A 146 -17.51 10.35 19.08
CA ALA A 146 -18.59 10.76 18.20
C ALA A 146 -19.77 11.39 18.95
N ASP A 147 -20.23 10.74 20.03
CA ASP A 147 -21.29 11.25 20.89
C ASP A 147 -20.92 12.58 21.56
N GLY A 148 -19.62 12.78 21.83
CA GLY A 148 -19.03 14.02 22.36
C GLY A 148 -18.90 15.17 21.35
N GLY A 149 -19.26 14.96 20.08
CA GLY A 149 -19.22 15.99 19.05
C GLY A 149 -18.08 15.85 18.03
N THR A 150 -17.14 14.93 18.23
CA THR A 150 -15.97 14.75 17.34
C THR A 150 -16.36 13.99 16.08
N ILE A 151 -15.84 14.40 14.92
CA ILE A 151 -15.88 13.58 13.70
C ILE A 151 -14.67 12.64 13.70
N VAL A 152 -14.92 11.35 13.85
CA VAL A 152 -13.92 10.29 13.85
C VAL A 152 -13.74 9.75 12.44
N VAL A 153 -12.54 9.85 11.89
CA VAL A 153 -12.14 9.15 10.67
C VAL A 153 -11.37 7.89 11.08
N ASP A 154 -12.04 6.73 11.01
CA ASP A 154 -11.50 5.46 11.51
C ASP A 154 -10.83 4.62 10.42
N ASN A 155 -9.51 4.44 10.52
CA ASN A 155 -8.71 3.57 9.65
C ASN A 155 -8.89 2.06 9.91
N SER A 156 -9.49 1.70 11.05
CA SER A 156 -9.70 0.30 11.40
C SER A 156 -10.83 -0.36 10.60
N SER A 157 -10.96 -1.68 10.71
CA SER A 157 -12.11 -2.41 10.16
C SER A 157 -13.39 -2.31 10.99
N ALA A 158 -13.35 -1.67 12.17
CA ALA A 158 -14.40 -1.73 13.19
C ALA A 158 -15.78 -1.29 12.69
N PHE A 159 -15.84 -0.20 11.91
CA PHE A 159 -17.09 0.44 11.51
C PHE A 159 -17.36 0.39 10.01
N ARG A 160 -16.48 -0.21 9.21
CA ARG A 160 -16.58 -0.20 7.74
C ARG A 160 -17.91 -0.73 7.22
N MET A 161 -18.48 -1.73 7.88
CA MET A 161 -19.76 -2.32 7.53
C MET A 161 -20.90 -1.95 8.48
N ALA A 162 -20.67 -1.05 9.44
CA ALA A 162 -21.71 -0.57 10.34
C ALA A 162 -22.79 0.20 9.55
N GLU A 163 -24.04 0.04 9.97
CA GLU A 163 -25.17 0.80 9.44
C GLU A 163 -25.02 2.30 9.79
N GLY A 164 -25.38 3.18 8.86
CA GLY A 164 -25.27 4.64 9.04
C GLY A 164 -23.84 5.22 9.00
N VAL A 165 -22.80 4.38 9.00
CA VAL A 165 -21.39 4.82 8.87
C VAL A 165 -20.97 4.81 7.40
N PRO A 166 -20.62 5.96 6.79
CA PRO A 166 -20.11 6.01 5.42
C PRO A 166 -18.72 5.37 5.34
N LEU A 167 -18.45 4.71 4.22
CA LEU A 167 -17.17 4.09 3.88
C LEU A 167 -16.62 4.77 2.63
N VAL A 168 -15.54 5.53 2.75
CA VAL A 168 -15.24 6.62 1.82
C VAL A 168 -13.85 6.49 1.20
N VAL A 169 -13.79 6.61 -0.12
CA VAL A 169 -12.57 6.91 -0.88
C VAL A 169 -12.85 8.20 -1.65
N PRO A 170 -12.22 9.33 -1.31
CA PRO A 170 -12.55 10.64 -1.89
C PRO A 170 -12.56 10.66 -3.42
N GLU A 171 -11.65 9.96 -4.10
CA GLU A 171 -11.61 9.88 -5.56
C GLU A 171 -12.76 9.06 -6.17
N VAL A 172 -13.42 8.22 -5.38
CA VAL A 172 -14.42 7.23 -5.85
C VAL A 172 -15.83 7.70 -5.51
N ASN A 173 -16.09 7.97 -4.23
CA ASN A 173 -17.43 8.18 -3.68
C ASN A 173 -17.47 9.32 -2.63
N ALA A 174 -16.79 10.45 -2.87
CA ALA A 174 -16.88 11.62 -2.00
C ALA A 174 -18.32 12.08 -1.70
N ASP A 175 -19.27 11.82 -2.61
CA ASP A 175 -20.68 12.15 -2.37
C ASP A 175 -21.30 11.36 -1.21
N ALA A 176 -20.69 10.25 -0.77
CA ALA A 176 -21.16 9.47 0.38
C ALA A 176 -21.09 10.24 1.72
N VAL A 177 -20.28 11.30 1.79
CA VAL A 177 -20.27 12.21 2.95
C VAL A 177 -21.17 13.43 2.75
N LYS A 178 -21.62 13.72 1.52
CA LYS A 178 -22.53 14.84 1.25
C LYS A 178 -23.92 14.56 1.83
N GLY A 179 -24.37 15.42 2.73
CA GLY A 179 -25.65 15.23 3.41
C GLY A 179 -25.64 14.14 4.48
N TRP A 180 -24.48 13.50 4.75
CA TRP A 180 -24.29 12.70 5.94
C TRP A 180 -24.33 13.64 7.14
N LYS A 181 -25.46 13.63 7.84
CA LYS A 181 -25.62 14.37 9.09
C LYS A 181 -24.79 13.62 10.13
N ALA A 182 -23.58 14.12 10.40
CA ALA A 182 -22.84 13.86 11.65
C ALA A 182 -23.89 13.78 12.77
N GLY A 183 -24.10 12.59 13.33
CA GLY A 183 -25.32 12.14 13.99
C GLY A 183 -26.14 13.27 14.61
N SER A 184 -27.21 13.72 13.94
CA SER A 184 -28.15 14.72 14.47
C SER A 184 -27.52 16.04 14.99
N GLY A 185 -26.37 16.46 14.43
CA GLY A 185 -25.66 17.68 14.83
C GLY A 185 -24.63 17.47 15.95
N LYS A 186 -24.26 16.22 16.27
CA LYS A 186 -23.30 15.83 17.30
C LYS A 186 -22.34 14.78 16.72
N GLY A 187 -21.16 15.19 16.26
CA GLY A 187 -20.06 14.30 15.85
C GLY A 187 -20.45 13.13 14.94
N GLY A 188 -19.57 12.14 14.76
CA GLY A 188 -19.92 10.96 13.98
C GLY A 188 -18.70 10.16 13.57
N ILE A 189 -18.92 8.99 12.98
CA ILE A 189 -17.85 8.11 12.51
C ILE A 189 -17.94 7.99 10.99
N ILE A 190 -16.82 8.24 10.32
CA ILE A 190 -16.58 7.93 8.91
C ILE A 190 -15.51 6.85 8.86
N ALA A 191 -15.78 5.76 8.15
CA ALA A 191 -14.83 4.67 8.03
C ALA A 191 -13.91 4.88 6.81
N ASN A 192 -12.62 4.70 7.04
CA ASN A 192 -11.62 4.57 5.99
C ASN A 192 -11.49 3.09 5.56
N PRO A 193 -11.54 2.77 4.25
CA PRO A 193 -11.54 1.39 3.78
C PRO A 193 -10.23 0.62 3.94
N ASN A 194 -10.25 -0.65 3.56
CA ASN A 194 -9.06 -1.47 3.44
C ASN A 194 -8.12 -0.90 2.37
N CYS A 195 -6.82 -0.95 2.65
CA CYS A 195 -5.78 -0.46 1.76
C CYS A 195 -5.84 -1.07 0.36
N SER A 196 -6.04 -2.39 0.25
CA SER A 196 -6.13 -3.08 -1.05
C SER A 196 -7.41 -2.69 -1.78
N THR A 197 -8.53 -2.50 -1.06
CA THR A 197 -9.76 -1.95 -1.68
C THR A 197 -9.51 -0.54 -2.24
N ILE A 198 -8.83 0.34 -1.50
CA ILE A 198 -8.52 1.71 -1.97
C ILE A 198 -7.62 1.65 -3.22
N ILE A 199 -6.54 0.87 -3.15
CA ILE A 199 -5.56 0.74 -4.25
C ILE A 199 -6.20 0.15 -5.50
N MET A 200 -7.15 -0.78 -5.36
CA MET A 200 -7.95 -1.30 -6.47
C MET A 200 -8.93 -0.25 -7.03
N LEU A 201 -9.74 0.37 -6.17
CA LEU A 201 -10.89 1.14 -6.62
C LEU A 201 -10.54 2.53 -7.16
N VAL A 202 -9.45 3.14 -6.71
CA VAL A 202 -8.98 4.44 -7.26
C VAL A 202 -8.81 4.38 -8.78
N PRO A 203 -8.04 3.43 -9.36
CA PRO A 203 -7.94 3.29 -10.82
C PRO A 203 -9.15 2.58 -11.47
N VAL A 204 -9.83 1.66 -10.79
CA VAL A 204 -10.94 0.90 -11.42
C VAL A 204 -12.22 1.72 -11.53
N THR A 205 -12.49 2.66 -10.61
CA THR A 205 -13.73 3.44 -10.62
C THR A 205 -13.91 4.31 -11.88
N PRO A 206 -12.90 5.04 -12.38
CA PRO A 206 -12.99 5.74 -13.66
C PRO A 206 -13.43 4.83 -14.81
N LEU A 207 -12.94 3.59 -14.83
CA LEU A 207 -13.33 2.59 -15.84
C LEU A 207 -14.76 2.11 -15.62
N HIS A 208 -15.16 1.84 -14.36
CA HIS A 208 -16.52 1.48 -14.00
C HIS A 208 -17.56 2.53 -14.42
N LYS A 209 -17.20 3.82 -14.35
CA LYS A 209 -18.06 4.91 -14.81
C LYS A 209 -18.20 4.96 -16.33
N ALA A 210 -17.20 4.50 -17.09
CA ALA A 210 -17.22 4.46 -18.55
C ALA A 210 -17.90 3.20 -19.10
N GLY A 211 -17.67 2.06 -18.48
CA GLY A 211 -18.38 0.81 -18.72
C GLY A 211 -18.63 0.15 -17.37
N LYS A 212 -19.89 -0.14 -17.04
CA LYS A 212 -20.23 -0.74 -15.75
C LYS A 212 -19.45 -2.04 -15.55
N VAL A 213 -18.66 -2.13 -14.47
CA VAL A 213 -17.95 -3.36 -14.12
C VAL A 213 -18.94 -4.38 -13.57
N LYS A 214 -18.94 -5.58 -14.16
CA LYS A 214 -19.73 -6.73 -13.72
C LYS A 214 -18.94 -7.67 -12.82
N ARG A 215 -17.67 -7.89 -13.14
CA ARG A 215 -16.80 -8.82 -12.41
C ARG A 215 -15.39 -8.30 -12.27
N ILE A 216 -14.79 -8.56 -11.12
CA ILE A 216 -13.38 -8.33 -10.81
C ILE A 216 -12.79 -9.64 -10.29
N VAL A 217 -11.66 -10.04 -10.87
CA VAL A 217 -10.77 -11.06 -10.33
C VAL A 217 -9.46 -10.37 -9.97
N VAL A 218 -9.07 -10.41 -8.71
CA VAL A 218 -7.87 -9.73 -8.22
C VAL A 218 -6.95 -10.67 -7.47
N SER A 219 -5.66 -10.63 -7.80
CA SER A 219 -4.59 -11.28 -7.04
C SER A 219 -3.67 -10.21 -6.49
N THR A 220 -3.58 -10.11 -5.17
CA THR A 220 -2.81 -9.08 -4.50
C THR A 220 -1.45 -9.61 -4.05
N TYR A 221 -0.46 -8.72 -4.09
CA TYR A 221 0.90 -8.90 -3.66
C TYR A 221 1.14 -7.86 -2.56
N GLN A 222 0.70 -8.21 -1.35
CA GLN A 222 0.68 -7.29 -0.23
C GLN A 222 2.01 -7.27 0.53
N ALA A 223 2.46 -6.05 0.82
CA ALA A 223 3.67 -5.75 1.58
C ALA A 223 3.56 -6.08 3.08
N ALA A 224 4.72 -6.09 3.75
CA ALA A 224 4.90 -6.28 5.18
C ALA A 224 4.22 -5.19 6.03
N SER A 225 4.19 -3.95 5.54
CA SER A 225 3.59 -2.80 6.24
C SER A 225 2.13 -3.02 6.65
N GLY A 226 1.37 -3.82 5.89
CA GLY A 226 -0.02 -4.16 6.22
C GLY A 226 -0.18 -4.89 7.55
N ALA A 227 0.88 -5.56 8.02
CA ALA A 227 0.95 -6.20 9.34
C ALA A 227 1.65 -5.33 10.41
N GLY A 228 2.02 -4.10 10.06
CA GLY A 228 2.60 -3.11 10.97
C GLY A 228 4.12 -3.06 10.98
N ALA A 229 4.65 -2.15 11.81
CA ALA A 229 6.09 -1.84 11.86
C ALA A 229 6.96 -3.04 12.27
N ALA A 230 6.46 -3.90 13.17
CA ALA A 230 7.19 -5.08 13.60
C ALA A 230 7.40 -6.09 12.45
N ALA A 231 6.39 -6.27 11.58
CA ALA A 231 6.50 -7.15 10.42
C ALA A 231 7.52 -6.63 9.38
N MET A 232 7.60 -5.30 9.20
CA MET A 232 8.62 -4.68 8.35
C MET A 232 10.03 -4.92 8.91
N ALA A 233 10.21 -4.72 10.22
CA ALA A 233 11.48 -4.95 10.89
C ALA A 233 11.92 -6.42 10.83
N GLU A 234 10.98 -7.37 11.04
CA GLU A 234 11.25 -8.79 10.92
C GLU A 234 11.62 -9.20 9.49
N LEU A 235 10.93 -8.69 8.46
CA LEU A 235 11.31 -8.96 7.07
C LEU A 235 12.75 -8.53 6.78
N GLU A 236 13.14 -7.34 7.27
CA GLU A 236 14.50 -6.82 7.12
C GLU A 236 15.53 -7.69 7.86
N LEU A 237 15.21 -8.11 9.09
CA LEU A 237 16.04 -9.01 9.89
C LEU A 237 16.22 -10.37 9.21
N GLN A 238 15.12 -11.04 8.86
CA GLN A 238 15.14 -12.34 8.18
C GLN A 238 15.92 -12.28 6.88
N THR A 239 15.80 -11.19 6.11
CA THR A 239 16.54 -11.04 4.86
C THR A 239 18.06 -11.09 5.10
N ARG A 240 18.55 -10.45 6.18
CA ARG A 240 19.96 -10.53 6.57
C ARG A 240 20.34 -11.93 7.06
N GLU A 241 19.53 -12.52 7.93
CA GLU A 241 19.80 -13.84 8.51
C GLU A 241 19.90 -14.92 7.43
N VAL A 242 18.95 -14.94 6.49
CA VAL A 242 18.94 -15.92 5.39
C VAL A 242 20.14 -15.73 4.47
N LEU A 243 20.52 -14.48 4.16
CA LEU A 243 21.72 -14.19 3.36
C LEU A 243 23.03 -14.59 4.07
N ASP A 244 23.05 -14.52 5.39
CA ASP A 244 24.15 -15.01 6.24
C ASP A 244 24.16 -16.54 6.42
N GLY A 245 23.19 -17.27 5.84
CA GLY A 245 23.03 -18.71 6.03
C GLY A 245 22.54 -19.12 7.43
N LYS A 246 21.94 -18.18 8.18
CA LYS A 246 21.38 -18.41 9.51
C LYS A 246 19.90 -18.79 9.42
N PRO A 247 19.35 -19.53 10.40
CA PRO A 247 17.91 -19.71 10.52
C PRO A 247 17.20 -18.36 10.69
N PRO A 248 16.07 -18.10 9.99
CA PRO A 248 15.34 -16.85 10.09
C PRO A 248 14.56 -16.74 11.41
N THR A 249 14.50 -15.54 11.98
CA THR A 249 13.65 -15.17 13.11
C THR A 249 12.19 -15.06 12.65
N THR A 250 11.28 -15.86 13.23
CA THR A 250 9.86 -15.96 12.83
C THR A 250 8.91 -15.67 14.01
N GLU A 251 9.04 -14.49 14.62
CA GLU A 251 8.25 -14.07 15.78
C GLU A 251 6.91 -13.44 15.37
N ILE A 252 6.86 -12.70 14.25
CA ILE A 252 5.66 -12.00 13.78
C ILE A 252 4.80 -12.92 12.91
N PHE A 253 5.43 -13.58 11.93
CA PHE A 253 4.79 -14.65 11.18
C PHE A 253 5.51 -15.94 11.54
N SER A 254 4.79 -16.96 12.00
CA SER A 254 5.34 -18.27 12.41
C SER A 254 5.90 -19.09 11.23
N GLN A 255 6.41 -18.43 10.20
CA GLN A 255 7.02 -18.97 8.99
C GLN A 255 7.95 -17.92 8.37
N GLN A 256 8.92 -18.37 7.56
CA GLN A 256 9.86 -17.49 6.88
C GLN A 256 9.13 -16.59 5.87
N TYR A 257 9.42 -15.30 5.94
CA TYR A 257 8.94 -14.25 5.06
C TYR A 257 9.99 -13.82 4.03
N ALA A 258 11.25 -13.68 4.44
CA ALA A 258 12.33 -13.36 3.50
C ALA A 258 12.43 -14.40 2.37
N PHE A 259 12.47 -13.94 1.12
CA PHE A 259 12.50 -14.79 -0.08
C PHE A 259 11.34 -15.79 -0.21
N ASN A 260 10.18 -15.51 0.41
CA ASN A 260 9.01 -16.37 0.38
C ASN A 260 7.72 -15.57 0.15
N LEU A 261 6.65 -16.25 -0.27
CA LEU A 261 5.29 -15.70 -0.36
C LEU A 261 4.31 -16.66 0.32
N PHE A 262 3.23 -16.13 0.89
CA PHE A 262 2.25 -16.94 1.60
C PHE A 262 0.86 -16.28 1.63
N SER A 263 -0.18 -17.08 1.87
CA SER A 263 -1.55 -16.57 2.04
C SER A 263 -1.60 -15.55 3.16
N HIS A 264 -2.36 -14.47 2.97
CA HIS A 264 -2.48 -13.40 3.96
C HIS A 264 -2.82 -13.96 5.35
N ASN A 265 -2.17 -13.44 6.38
CA ASN A 265 -2.28 -13.92 7.77
C ASN A 265 -3.61 -13.53 8.47
N ALA A 266 -4.66 -13.24 7.70
CA ALA A 266 -5.99 -13.01 8.23
C ALA A 266 -6.68 -14.36 8.50
N PRO A 267 -7.62 -14.44 9.45
CA PRO A 267 -8.37 -15.67 9.70
C PRO A 267 -9.06 -16.20 8.43
N ILE A 268 -9.06 -17.51 8.26
CA ILE A 268 -9.83 -18.19 7.22
C ILE A 268 -11.29 -18.27 7.67
N THR A 269 -12.20 -17.87 6.80
CA THR A 269 -13.64 -17.95 7.00
C THR A 269 -14.19 -19.30 6.51
N GLU A 270 -15.43 -19.63 6.86
CA GLU A 270 -16.04 -20.93 6.57
C GLU A 270 -16.09 -21.29 5.07
N ASN A 271 -16.08 -20.31 4.18
CA ASN A 271 -16.11 -20.52 2.73
C ASN A 271 -14.70 -20.70 2.11
N GLY A 272 -13.64 -20.74 2.92
CA GLY A 272 -12.25 -20.91 2.49
C GLY A 272 -11.51 -19.62 2.12
N TYR A 273 -12.18 -18.48 2.05
CA TYR A 273 -11.53 -17.18 1.89
C TYR A 273 -10.98 -16.69 3.23
N ASN A 274 -9.88 -15.95 3.21
CA ASN A 274 -9.45 -15.19 4.39
C ASN A 274 -10.26 -13.88 4.54
N GLU A 275 -10.27 -13.32 5.75
CA GLU A 275 -11.02 -12.07 6.01
C GLU A 275 -10.53 -10.88 5.18
N GLU A 276 -9.26 -10.87 4.74
CA GLU A 276 -8.71 -9.80 3.91
C GLU A 276 -9.34 -9.80 2.51
N GLU A 277 -9.50 -10.98 1.91
CA GLU A 277 -10.20 -11.15 0.64
C GLU A 277 -11.66 -10.73 0.77
N MET A 278 -12.31 -11.12 1.86
CA MET A 278 -13.71 -10.77 2.11
C MET A 278 -13.92 -9.26 2.34
N LYS A 279 -12.91 -8.52 2.82
CA LYS A 279 -12.97 -7.05 2.90
C LYS A 279 -13.07 -6.44 1.51
N MET A 280 -12.22 -6.86 0.57
CA MET A 280 -12.27 -6.33 -0.81
C MET A 280 -13.65 -6.54 -1.45
N VAL A 281 -14.27 -7.71 -1.22
CA VAL A 281 -15.62 -8.02 -1.73
C VAL A 281 -16.68 -7.11 -1.10
N LYS A 282 -16.73 -7.05 0.24
CA LYS A 282 -17.79 -6.32 0.98
C LYS A 282 -17.67 -4.81 0.80
N GLU A 283 -16.44 -4.29 0.88
CA GLU A 283 -16.18 -2.87 0.81
C GLU A 283 -16.40 -2.33 -0.60
N THR A 284 -16.02 -3.05 -1.66
CA THR A 284 -16.32 -2.66 -3.05
C THR A 284 -17.82 -2.45 -3.27
N ARG A 285 -18.63 -3.41 -2.81
CA ARG A 285 -20.10 -3.32 -2.92
C ARG A 285 -20.66 -2.12 -2.17
N LYS A 286 -20.14 -1.83 -0.97
CA LYS A 286 -20.59 -0.68 -0.17
C LYS A 286 -20.14 0.65 -0.79
N ILE A 287 -18.89 0.75 -1.24
CA ILE A 287 -18.29 1.97 -1.80
C ILE A 287 -18.98 2.37 -3.11
N TRP A 288 -19.25 1.41 -3.99
CA TRP A 288 -19.96 1.66 -5.25
C TRP A 288 -21.48 1.71 -5.09
N GLY A 289 -22.03 1.26 -3.97
CA GLY A 289 -23.48 1.09 -3.82
C GLY A 289 -24.07 0.03 -4.75
N ASP A 290 -23.23 -0.85 -5.28
CA ASP A 290 -23.61 -1.93 -6.22
C ASP A 290 -23.45 -3.28 -5.51
N LYS A 291 -24.57 -3.94 -5.20
CA LYS A 291 -24.55 -5.25 -4.54
C LYS A 291 -24.31 -6.41 -5.51
N ASP A 292 -24.53 -6.19 -6.81
CA ASP A 292 -24.51 -7.20 -7.85
C ASP A 292 -23.12 -7.38 -8.45
N VAL A 293 -22.21 -6.43 -8.21
CA VAL A 293 -20.81 -6.57 -8.64
C VAL A 293 -20.17 -7.82 -8.02
N GLN A 294 -19.58 -8.61 -8.90
CA GLN A 294 -18.94 -9.88 -8.55
C GLN A 294 -17.45 -9.64 -8.32
N VAL A 295 -16.97 -9.80 -7.10
CA VAL A 295 -15.56 -9.64 -6.77
C VAL A 295 -15.05 -10.95 -6.18
N THR A 296 -13.91 -11.42 -6.68
CA THR A 296 -13.14 -12.50 -6.06
C THR A 296 -11.69 -12.05 -5.93
N ALA A 297 -11.11 -12.27 -4.76
CA ALA A 297 -9.78 -11.82 -4.40
C ALA A 297 -8.96 -12.99 -3.89
N THR A 298 -7.66 -12.96 -4.20
CA THR A 298 -6.65 -13.80 -3.54
C THR A 298 -5.61 -12.89 -2.90
N CYS A 299 -5.46 -12.97 -1.58
CA CYS A 299 -4.56 -12.09 -0.84
C CYS A 299 -3.27 -12.82 -0.44
N ILE A 300 -2.16 -12.45 -1.08
CA ILE A 300 -0.84 -13.04 -0.82
C ILE A 300 0.09 -11.98 -0.23
N ARG A 301 0.80 -12.35 0.82
CA ARG A 301 1.88 -11.57 1.40
C ARG A 301 3.18 -11.85 0.63
N VAL A 302 3.90 -10.79 0.28
CA VAL A 302 5.15 -10.83 -0.51
C VAL A 302 6.24 -10.00 0.16
N PRO A 303 7.54 -10.32 -0.02
CA PRO A 303 8.63 -9.72 0.74
C PRO A 303 8.97 -8.31 0.20
N ILE A 304 8.01 -7.40 0.33
CA ILE A 304 8.06 -5.99 -0.06
C ILE A 304 7.73 -5.16 1.18
N MET A 305 8.42 -4.03 1.36
CA MET A 305 8.34 -3.27 2.60
C MET A 305 6.99 -2.59 2.81
N ARG A 306 6.53 -1.74 1.87
CA ARG A 306 5.39 -0.84 2.15
C ARG A 306 4.34 -0.63 1.07
N ALA A 307 4.59 -1.04 -0.16
CA ALA A 307 3.64 -0.84 -1.26
C ALA A 307 3.01 -2.17 -1.70
N HIS A 308 1.69 -2.16 -1.87
CA HIS A 308 0.96 -3.30 -2.42
C HIS A 308 0.97 -3.23 -3.93
N ALA A 309 0.89 -4.41 -4.56
CA ALA A 309 0.61 -4.51 -5.98
C ALA A 309 -0.56 -5.45 -6.22
N GLU A 310 -1.28 -5.28 -7.31
CA GLU A 310 -2.45 -6.10 -7.63
C GLU A 310 -2.51 -6.36 -9.14
N SER A 311 -2.70 -7.63 -9.49
CA SER A 311 -3.11 -8.04 -10.83
C SER A 311 -4.62 -8.09 -10.86
N ILE A 312 -5.25 -7.29 -11.73
CA ILE A 312 -6.69 -7.11 -11.77
C ILE A 312 -7.18 -7.47 -13.17
N ASN A 313 -8.13 -8.39 -13.25
CA ASN A 313 -8.92 -8.68 -14.45
C ASN A 313 -10.35 -8.19 -14.24
N ILE A 314 -10.90 -7.50 -15.24
CA ILE A 314 -12.18 -6.81 -15.17
C ILE A 314 -13.05 -7.27 -16.32
N GLU A 315 -14.29 -7.67 -16.02
CA GLU A 315 -15.38 -7.82 -16.99
C GLU A 315 -16.30 -6.60 -16.92
N PHE A 316 -16.51 -5.94 -18.05
CA PHE A 316 -17.47 -4.86 -18.21
C PHE A 316 -18.81 -5.35 -18.79
N GLU A 317 -19.87 -4.56 -18.61
CA GLU A 317 -21.16 -4.78 -19.27
C GLU A 317 -21.10 -4.46 -20.77
N SER A 318 -20.40 -3.37 -21.11
CA SER A 318 -20.10 -2.93 -22.48
C SER A 318 -18.59 -2.78 -22.67
N PRO A 319 -18.04 -3.02 -23.89
CA PRO A 319 -16.60 -2.93 -24.15
C PRO A 319 -16.00 -1.58 -23.74
N VAL A 320 -14.80 -1.63 -23.15
CA VAL A 320 -13.95 -0.46 -22.86
C VAL A 320 -12.60 -0.73 -23.54
N SER A 321 -12.19 0.12 -24.48
CA SER A 321 -10.94 -0.09 -25.23
C SER A 321 -9.71 0.22 -24.39
N GLU A 322 -8.53 -0.28 -24.80
CA GLU A 322 -7.25 0.05 -24.14
C GLU A 322 -6.97 1.55 -24.20
N GLU A 323 -7.26 2.19 -25.35
CA GLU A 323 -7.06 3.62 -25.58
C GLU A 323 -7.97 4.44 -24.68
N GLN A 324 -9.26 4.09 -24.62
CA GLN A 324 -10.22 4.74 -23.73
C GLN A 324 -9.82 4.59 -22.26
N ALA A 325 -9.40 3.38 -21.85
CA ALA A 325 -8.94 3.13 -20.48
C ALA A 325 -7.71 3.99 -20.14
N LYS A 326 -6.70 4.03 -21.03
CA LYS A 326 -5.50 4.87 -20.85
C LYS A 326 -5.84 6.35 -20.75
N GLU A 327 -6.73 6.85 -21.60
CA GLU A 327 -7.18 8.23 -21.57
C GLU A 327 -7.85 8.57 -20.23
N LEU A 328 -8.81 7.75 -19.78
CA LEU A 328 -9.52 7.94 -18.52
C LEU A 328 -8.55 7.93 -17.32
N LEU A 329 -7.66 6.93 -17.28
CA LEU A 329 -6.69 6.77 -16.18
C LEU A 329 -5.66 7.90 -16.15
N SER A 330 -5.24 8.42 -17.30
CA SER A 330 -4.29 9.54 -17.37
C SER A 330 -4.85 10.85 -16.80
N LYS A 331 -6.18 10.97 -16.74
CA LYS A 331 -6.91 12.15 -16.23
C LYS A 331 -7.50 11.93 -14.84
N ALA A 332 -7.47 10.70 -14.33
CA ALA A 332 -8.10 10.35 -13.06
C ALA A 332 -7.29 10.90 -11.87
N PRO A 333 -7.92 11.56 -10.90
CA PRO A 333 -7.24 12.02 -9.70
C PRO A 333 -6.71 10.84 -8.89
N GLY A 334 -5.50 10.99 -8.32
CA GLY A 334 -4.86 9.94 -7.52
C GLY A 334 -4.32 8.75 -8.33
N VAL A 335 -4.25 8.86 -9.66
CA VAL A 335 -3.75 7.82 -10.56
C VAL A 335 -2.50 8.29 -11.31
N MET A 336 -1.45 7.46 -11.28
CA MET A 336 -0.21 7.66 -12.04
C MET A 336 -0.11 6.60 -13.14
N LEU A 337 -0.24 6.98 -14.42
CA LEU A 337 -0.11 6.03 -15.53
C LEU A 337 1.37 5.70 -15.82
N ILE A 338 1.74 4.44 -15.67
CA ILE A 338 3.05 3.89 -16.06
C ILE A 338 2.81 2.70 -17.01
N ASP A 339 2.66 2.97 -18.30
CA ASP A 339 2.31 1.94 -19.30
C ASP A 339 3.10 2.11 -20.61
N ASP A 340 4.36 1.68 -20.60
CA ASP A 340 5.20 1.65 -21.79
C ASP A 340 5.55 0.20 -22.18
N ARG A 341 4.79 -0.30 -23.15
CA ARG A 341 4.94 -1.66 -23.70
C ARG A 341 6.26 -1.83 -24.46
N SER A 342 6.75 -0.78 -25.12
CA SER A 342 7.97 -0.83 -25.93
C SER A 342 9.23 -0.93 -25.07
N ALA A 343 9.24 -0.24 -23.93
CA ALA A 343 10.32 -0.28 -22.96
C ALA A 343 10.15 -1.34 -21.86
N ASN A 344 9.06 -2.13 -21.90
CA ASN A 344 8.68 -3.06 -20.83
C ASN A 344 8.63 -2.39 -19.45
N ARG A 345 8.11 -1.17 -19.38
CA ARG A 345 8.10 -0.34 -18.18
C ARG A 345 6.69 -0.18 -17.65
N PHE A 346 6.47 -0.77 -16.49
CA PHE A 346 5.17 -0.88 -15.80
C PHE A 346 5.31 -0.60 -14.31
N PRO A 347 4.22 -0.40 -13.55
CA PRO A 347 4.30 -0.05 -12.15
C PRO A 347 5.07 -1.08 -11.33
N THR A 348 5.82 -0.59 -10.36
CA THR A 348 6.48 -1.40 -9.34
C THR A 348 6.21 -0.80 -7.95
N PRO A 349 6.32 -1.59 -6.87
CA PRO A 349 6.21 -1.08 -5.51
C PRO A 349 7.17 0.07 -5.18
N LEU A 350 8.35 0.11 -5.81
CA LEU A 350 9.33 1.18 -5.62
C LEU A 350 8.89 2.51 -6.26
N ASP A 351 8.05 2.46 -7.30
CA ASP A 351 7.56 3.66 -7.96
C ASP A 351 6.59 4.46 -7.10
N VAL A 352 5.92 3.80 -6.17
CA VAL A 352 4.80 4.39 -5.40
C VAL A 352 5.09 4.48 -3.91
N SER A 353 6.14 3.82 -3.42
CA SER A 353 6.53 3.93 -2.01
C SER A 353 6.77 5.39 -1.63
N PHE A 354 6.13 5.82 -0.54
CA PHE A 354 6.10 7.20 -0.04
C PHE A 354 5.46 8.22 -0.98
N LYS A 355 4.60 7.79 -1.92
CA LYS A 355 3.87 8.68 -2.83
C LYS A 355 2.36 8.59 -2.65
N ASP A 356 1.68 9.64 -3.10
CA ASP A 356 0.23 9.80 -2.97
C ASP A 356 -0.54 8.95 -3.99
N ASP A 357 -0.06 8.90 -5.23
CA ASP A 357 -0.81 8.29 -6.33
C ASP A 357 -0.68 6.76 -6.38
N VAL A 358 -1.75 6.13 -6.84
CA VAL A 358 -1.75 4.71 -7.25
C VAL A 358 -1.23 4.63 -8.68
N ALA A 359 -0.14 3.90 -8.89
CA ALA A 359 0.36 3.67 -10.23
C ALA A 359 -0.42 2.55 -10.92
N VAL A 360 -0.79 2.75 -12.18
CA VAL A 360 -1.51 1.78 -13.03
C VAL A 360 -0.78 1.58 -14.34
N GLY A 361 -0.79 0.36 -14.85
CA GLY A 361 -0.24 0.01 -16.15
C GLY A 361 -0.58 -1.43 -16.52
N ARG A 362 0.20 -2.01 -17.45
CA ARG A 362 -0.08 -3.33 -18.03
C ARG A 362 -1.49 -3.43 -18.63
N ILE A 363 -2.06 -2.30 -19.03
CA ILE A 363 -3.39 -2.16 -19.58
C ILE A 363 -3.42 -2.87 -20.93
N ARG A 364 -4.28 -3.88 -21.02
CA ARG A 364 -4.45 -4.69 -22.23
C ARG A 364 -5.80 -5.38 -22.24
N ARG A 365 -6.32 -5.71 -23.41
CA ARG A 365 -7.50 -6.57 -23.54
C ARG A 365 -7.22 -7.96 -22.97
N ASP A 366 -8.24 -8.54 -22.35
CA ASP A 366 -8.25 -9.94 -21.94
C ASP A 366 -8.48 -10.83 -23.17
N ILE A 367 -7.42 -11.49 -23.63
CA ILE A 367 -7.46 -12.37 -24.82
C ILE A 367 -8.26 -13.65 -24.60
N SER A 368 -8.63 -14.00 -23.37
CA SER A 368 -9.44 -15.18 -23.09
C SER A 368 -10.92 -14.99 -23.43
N ARG A 369 -11.32 -13.75 -23.73
CA ARG A 369 -12.69 -13.37 -24.09
C ARG A 369 -12.78 -12.93 -25.54
N SER A 370 -13.81 -13.44 -26.23
CA SER A 370 -14.10 -13.07 -27.63
C SER A 370 -15.02 -11.86 -27.76
N ASP A 371 -15.55 -11.32 -26.66
CA ASP A 371 -16.59 -10.29 -26.65
C ASP A 371 -16.05 -8.87 -26.37
N ASP A 372 -14.73 -8.68 -26.33
CA ASP A 372 -14.05 -7.41 -26.07
C ASP A 372 -14.45 -6.71 -24.75
N ARG A 373 -15.09 -7.41 -23.81
CA ARG A 373 -15.53 -6.86 -22.52
C ARG A 373 -14.55 -7.08 -21.37
N GLY A 374 -13.37 -7.65 -21.65
CA GLY A 374 -12.36 -7.95 -20.65
C GLY A 374 -11.14 -7.02 -20.73
N LEU A 375 -10.66 -6.55 -19.59
CA LEU A 375 -9.46 -5.73 -19.47
C LEU A 375 -8.60 -6.19 -18.28
N ASP A 376 -7.30 -6.30 -18.52
CA ASP A 376 -6.31 -6.59 -17.48
C ASP A 376 -5.52 -5.33 -17.11
N LEU A 377 -5.26 -5.16 -15.82
CA LEU A 377 -4.45 -4.08 -15.24
C LEU A 377 -3.43 -4.65 -14.25
N PHE A 378 -2.34 -3.93 -14.05
CA PHE A 378 -1.47 -4.08 -12.89
C PHE A 378 -1.38 -2.74 -12.16
N VAL A 379 -1.64 -2.75 -10.86
CA VAL A 379 -1.62 -1.54 -10.03
C VAL A 379 -0.62 -1.69 -8.90
N CYS A 380 -0.06 -0.57 -8.45
CA CYS A 380 0.77 -0.47 -7.26
C CYS A 380 0.34 0.75 -6.45
N GLY A 381 0.26 0.63 -5.13
CA GLY A 381 -0.01 1.77 -4.24
C GLY A 381 0.69 1.64 -2.89
N ASP A 382 1.06 2.77 -2.31
CA ASP A 382 1.61 2.80 -0.96
C ASP A 382 0.53 2.46 0.08
N GLN A 383 0.73 1.40 0.85
CA GLN A 383 -0.30 0.93 1.77
C GLN A 383 -0.44 1.83 3.00
N ILE A 384 0.65 2.38 3.53
CA ILE A 384 0.61 3.22 4.74
C ILE A 384 0.10 4.61 4.38
N ARG A 385 0.48 5.11 3.19
CA ARG A 385 0.14 6.44 2.71
C ARG A 385 -1.21 6.43 2.01
N LYS A 386 -1.29 6.12 0.71
CA LYS A 386 -2.58 6.15 -0.02
C LYS A 386 -3.60 5.17 0.54
N GLY A 387 -3.18 3.96 0.89
CA GLY A 387 -4.03 2.92 1.45
C GLY A 387 -4.52 3.16 2.88
N ALA A 388 -4.07 4.22 3.57
CA ALA A 388 -4.50 4.53 4.92
C ALA A 388 -4.47 6.03 5.23
N ALA A 389 -3.29 6.61 5.48
CA ALA A 389 -3.16 7.95 6.04
C ALA A 389 -3.71 9.05 5.12
N LEU A 390 -3.31 9.03 3.85
CA LEU A 390 -3.73 10.02 2.87
C LEU A 390 -5.23 9.97 2.62
N ASN A 391 -5.82 8.78 2.46
CA ASN A 391 -7.26 8.66 2.26
C ASN A 391 -8.04 9.22 3.46
N ALA A 392 -7.62 8.93 4.68
CA ALA A 392 -8.26 9.47 5.89
C ALA A 392 -8.07 10.99 6.06
N VAL A 393 -6.92 11.55 5.69
CA VAL A 393 -6.74 13.02 5.68
C VAL A 393 -7.60 13.66 4.59
N GLN A 394 -7.68 13.08 3.40
CA GLN A 394 -8.56 13.58 2.34
C GLN A 394 -10.04 13.50 2.74
N ILE A 395 -10.46 12.48 3.51
CA ILE A 395 -11.81 12.45 4.10
C ILE A 395 -11.99 13.64 5.04
N ALA A 396 -11.01 13.94 5.90
CA ALA A 396 -11.06 15.10 6.78
C ALA A 396 -11.12 16.43 6.00
N GLU A 397 -10.42 16.53 4.87
CA GLU A 397 -10.46 17.71 3.99
C GLU A 397 -11.85 17.93 3.38
N LEU A 398 -12.62 16.87 3.11
CA LEU A 398 -14.00 16.99 2.63
C LEU A 398 -14.96 17.60 3.67
N LEU A 399 -14.53 17.73 4.92
CA LEU A 399 -15.32 18.28 6.03
C LEU A 399 -15.06 19.76 6.30
N LEU A 400 -14.02 20.32 5.67
CA LEU A 400 -13.66 21.75 5.72
C LEU A 400 -14.46 22.52 4.68
#